data_AF-W6KWF3-F1
#
_entry.id   AF-W6KWF3-F1
#
_cell.length_a   1.000
_cell.length_b   1.000
_cell.length_c   1.000
_cell.angle_alpha   90.00
_cell.angle_beta   90.00
_cell.angle_gamma   90.00
#
_symmetry.space_group_name_H-M   'P 1'
#
loop_
_entity.id
_entity.type
_entity.pdbx_description
1 polymer ?
#
loop_
_entity_poly.entity_id
_entity_poly.type
_entity_poly.pdbx_seq_one_letter_code
_entity_poly.pdbx_strand_id
1 'polypeptide(L)'
;MLRRFSNIIASKQCTKLLVFPEVEQKRLLKIAKSAFGYYLGRRGRRKYPFHRRSHIKNTHSMNMKAPYFWSYMTAKSQSFFLPEDNYITGDWTGKFFVSKRQVYTLQHASSDAKVRVKSFPSVFEFNKPSRWNIGKEMNTLTKPRMDLIDDQMLTKKQRLDYIKAGLLPK
;
A
#
# COMPACT_ATOMS: atom_id res chain seq x y z
N MET A 1 50.06 22.96 57.74
CA MET A 1 50.62 22.05 56.71
C MET A 1 49.52 21.13 56.19
N LEU A 2 49.40 21.01 54.86
CA LEU A 2 49.00 19.82 54.06
C LEU A 2 47.62 19.16 54.34
N ARG A 3 46.61 19.41 53.48
CA ARG A 3 46.17 18.57 52.33
C ARG A 3 45.69 17.16 52.72
N ARG A 4 44.46 16.77 52.35
CA ARG A 4 44.14 15.77 51.27
C ARG A 4 42.68 15.25 51.28
N PHE A 5 42.00 15.52 50.16
CA PHE A 5 41.12 14.66 49.33
C PHE A 5 39.89 13.90 49.88
N SER A 6 38.75 14.53 49.59
CA SER A 6 37.53 14.05 48.91
C SER A 6 37.40 12.63 48.31
N ASN A 7 36.14 12.16 48.38
CA ASN A 7 35.30 11.41 47.41
C ASN A 7 35.15 9.89 47.55
N ILE A 8 33.92 9.43 47.21
CA ILE A 8 33.41 8.08 46.81
C ILE A 8 32.20 7.73 47.72
N ILE A 9 30.94 7.54 47.29
CA ILE A 9 30.23 7.48 46.00
C ILE A 9 28.78 7.95 46.30
N ALA A 10 28.36 9.06 45.70
CA ALA A 10 26.93 9.38 45.57
C ALA A 10 26.45 8.75 44.26
N SER A 11 25.52 7.82 44.38
CA SER A 11 24.85 7.12 43.28
C SER A 11 24.12 8.10 42.36
N LYS A 12 24.81 8.59 41.33
CA LYS A 12 24.16 9.23 40.19
C LYS A 12 23.56 8.13 39.32
N GLN A 13 22.24 7.98 39.39
CA GLN A 13 21.48 7.36 38.32
C GLN A 13 21.79 8.13 37.04
N CYS A 14 22.64 7.55 36.20
CA CYS A 14 22.84 7.97 34.83
C CYS A 14 21.55 7.62 34.09
N THR A 15 20.61 8.56 34.04
CA THR A 15 19.61 8.58 32.98
C THR A 15 20.41 8.69 31.68
N LYS A 16 20.73 7.53 31.10
CA LYS A 16 21.11 7.43 29.70
C LYS A 16 19.90 7.94 28.92
N LEU A 17 19.86 9.27 28.72
CA LEU A 17 19.21 9.85 27.57
C LEU A 17 19.70 9.02 26.39
N LEU A 18 18.79 8.27 25.79
CA LEU A 18 19.00 7.66 24.49
C LEU A 18 19.17 8.82 23.51
N VAL A 19 20.38 9.35 23.46
CA VAL A 19 20.83 10.25 22.41
C VAL A 19 20.90 9.37 21.18
N PHE A 20 19.81 9.38 20.41
CA PHE A 20 19.83 8.85 19.06
C PHE A 20 20.92 9.61 18.31
N PRO A 21 21.94 8.95 17.75
CA PRO A 21 22.97 9.65 17.02
C PRO A 21 22.31 10.35 15.83
N GLU A 22 22.48 11.67 15.72
CA GLU A 22 22.04 12.52 14.60
C GLU A 22 22.66 12.12 13.23
N VAL A 23 23.36 10.98 13.17
CA VAL A 23 24.24 10.56 12.07
C VAL A 23 23.53 9.73 10.98
N GLU A 24 22.29 9.26 11.16
CA GLU A 24 21.64 8.35 10.19
C GLU A 24 20.43 8.89 9.39
N GLN A 25 20.05 10.17 9.53
CA GLN A 25 18.89 10.70 8.80
C GLN A 25 19.03 10.69 7.26
N LYS A 26 20.26 10.69 6.71
CA LYS A 26 20.49 10.75 5.25
C LYS A 26 20.06 9.49 4.48
N ARG A 27 19.75 8.38 5.16
CA ARG A 27 19.47 7.10 4.50
C ARG A 27 17.98 6.76 4.39
N LEU A 28 17.11 7.39 5.18
CA LEU A 28 15.70 7.02 5.29
C LEU A 28 14.83 7.57 4.14
N LEU A 29 13.58 7.12 4.05
CA LEU A 29 12.61 7.68 3.10
C LEU A 29 12.29 9.14 3.48
N LYS A 30 12.23 10.00 2.46
CA LYS A 30 11.99 11.45 2.65
C LYS A 30 10.65 11.79 3.31
N ILE A 31 9.63 10.95 3.08
CA ILE A 31 8.28 11.11 3.65
C ILE A 31 7.82 9.74 4.12
N ALA A 32 7.41 9.65 5.38
CA ALA A 32 6.82 8.45 5.95
C ALA A 32 5.32 8.38 5.63
N LYS A 33 4.96 7.57 4.64
CA LYS A 33 3.55 7.25 4.29
C LYS A 33 2.99 6.03 5.05
N SER A 34 3.87 5.36 5.79
CA SER A 34 3.59 4.26 6.71
C SER A 34 4.76 4.16 7.69
N ALA A 35 4.66 3.29 8.69
CA ALA A 35 5.74 3.04 9.66
C ALA A 35 7.08 2.68 8.99
N PHE A 36 7.04 1.98 7.84
CA PHE A 36 8.24 1.64 7.07
C PHE A 36 9.04 2.85 6.55
N GLY A 37 8.44 4.05 6.53
CA GLY A 37 9.14 5.30 6.23
C GLY A 37 10.37 5.55 7.10
N TYR A 38 10.31 5.12 8.36
CA TYR A 38 11.35 5.33 9.35
C TYR A 38 12.45 4.27 9.33
N TYR A 39 12.23 3.13 8.66
CA TYR A 39 13.15 2.00 8.66
C TYR A 39 13.83 1.78 7.30
N LEU A 40 13.18 2.17 6.21
CA LEU A 40 13.66 1.87 4.86
C LEU A 40 14.44 3.03 4.25
N GLY A 41 15.50 2.69 3.52
CA GLY A 41 16.23 3.64 2.69
C GLY A 41 15.97 3.49 1.20
N ARG A 42 15.79 4.62 0.49
CA ARG A 42 15.44 4.61 -0.94
C ARG A 42 16.59 4.10 -1.84
N ARG A 43 17.84 4.42 -1.48
CA ARG A 43 19.05 4.13 -2.28
C ARG A 43 18.90 4.55 -3.76
N GLY A 44 18.46 5.80 -3.99
CA GLY A 44 18.32 6.38 -5.33
C GLY A 44 17.31 5.65 -6.24
N ARG A 45 17.76 5.28 -7.45
CA ARG A 45 17.03 4.43 -8.40
C ARG A 45 17.72 3.07 -8.55
N ARG A 46 17.89 2.34 -7.43
CA ARG A 46 18.54 1.02 -7.48
C ARG A 46 17.77 0.03 -8.36
N LYS A 47 18.52 -0.80 -9.08
CA LYS A 47 17.98 -1.94 -9.83
C LYS A 47 17.70 -3.10 -8.85
N TYR A 48 16.76 -3.95 -9.23
CA TYR A 48 16.38 -5.16 -8.50
C TYR A 48 16.48 -6.35 -9.46
N PRO A 49 16.63 -7.59 -8.96
CA PRO A 49 16.51 -8.78 -9.79
C PRO A 49 15.14 -8.83 -10.49
N PHE A 50 15.11 -9.49 -11.64
CA PHE A 50 13.92 -9.61 -12.47
C PHE A 50 12.72 -10.15 -11.67
N HIS A 51 11.56 -9.49 -11.82
CA HIS A 51 10.32 -9.75 -11.06
C HIS A 51 10.39 -9.69 -9.52
N ARG A 52 11.56 -9.37 -8.93
CA ARG A 52 11.76 -9.40 -7.47
C ARG A 52 12.01 -7.99 -6.93
N ARG A 53 10.93 -7.20 -6.85
CA ARG A 53 10.93 -5.95 -6.08
C ARG A 53 10.44 -6.23 -4.66
N SER A 54 11.03 -5.57 -3.67
CA SER A 54 10.73 -5.82 -2.25
C SER A 54 9.29 -5.51 -1.85
N HIS A 55 8.63 -4.59 -2.57
CA HIS A 55 7.23 -4.28 -2.36
C HIS A 55 6.46 -4.47 -3.67
N ILE A 56 5.47 -5.37 -3.66
CA ILE A 56 4.59 -5.63 -4.78
C ILE A 56 3.57 -4.50 -4.87
N LYS A 57 3.78 -3.60 -5.84
CA LYS A 57 2.84 -2.54 -6.18
C LYS A 57 2.40 -2.71 -7.62
N ASN A 58 1.22 -3.30 -7.81
CA ASN A 58 0.66 -3.65 -9.12
C ASN A 58 -0.06 -2.47 -9.76
N THR A 59 0.66 -1.41 -10.14
CA THR A 59 0.06 -0.25 -10.83
C THR A 59 -0.57 -0.63 -12.19
N HIS A 60 -0.13 -1.73 -12.78
CA HIS A 60 -0.59 -2.24 -14.06
C HIS A 60 -1.81 -3.17 -13.96
N SER A 61 -2.34 -3.43 -12.76
CA SER A 61 -3.41 -4.42 -12.57
C SER A 61 -4.67 -4.11 -13.38
N MET A 62 -5.04 -2.82 -13.45
CA MET A 62 -6.15 -2.33 -14.27
C MET A 62 -5.62 -1.80 -15.61
N ASN A 63 -5.08 -2.70 -16.42
CA ASN A 63 -4.65 -2.42 -17.80
C ASN A 63 -5.34 -3.40 -18.76
N MET A 64 -6.67 -3.38 -18.75
CA MET A 64 -7.49 -4.31 -19.53
C MET A 64 -7.37 -3.97 -21.01
N LYS A 65 -6.90 -4.94 -21.79
CA LYS A 65 -6.89 -4.91 -23.25
C LYS A 65 -7.89 -5.94 -23.75
N ALA A 66 -8.78 -5.55 -24.67
CA ALA A 66 -9.80 -6.43 -25.24
C ALA A 66 -9.26 -7.81 -25.69
N PRO A 67 -8.19 -7.92 -26.50
CA PRO A 67 -7.70 -9.22 -26.96
C PRO A 67 -7.13 -10.12 -25.85
N TYR A 68 -6.69 -9.52 -24.74
CA TYR A 68 -6.09 -10.23 -23.60
C TYR A 68 -6.99 -10.20 -22.37
N PHE A 69 -8.29 -9.94 -22.56
CA PHE A 69 -9.22 -9.74 -21.46
C PHE A 69 -9.25 -10.93 -20.49
N TRP A 70 -9.21 -12.16 -21.01
CA TRP A 70 -9.26 -13.38 -20.19
C TRP A 70 -7.90 -13.93 -19.75
N SER A 71 -6.78 -13.42 -20.30
CA SER A 71 -5.43 -13.93 -20.02
C SER A 71 -4.53 -12.96 -19.26
N TYR A 72 -4.85 -11.66 -19.29
CA TYR A 72 -4.08 -10.63 -18.60
C TYR A 72 -4.50 -10.49 -17.14
N MET A 73 -3.55 -10.70 -16.22
CA MET A 73 -3.74 -10.56 -14.77
C MET A 73 -4.91 -11.40 -14.24
N THR A 74 -5.06 -12.60 -14.79
CA THR A 74 -6.05 -13.62 -14.42
C THR A 74 -5.35 -14.96 -14.17
N ALA A 75 -6.12 -15.95 -13.73
CA ALA A 75 -5.66 -17.34 -13.64
C ALA A 75 -5.09 -17.81 -14.99
N LYS A 76 -4.06 -18.65 -14.94
CA LYS A 76 -3.38 -19.17 -16.15
C LYS A 76 -4.23 -20.16 -16.92
N SER A 77 -5.10 -20.89 -16.23
CA SER A 77 -6.08 -21.80 -16.83
C SER A 77 -7.49 -21.40 -16.40
N GLN A 78 -8.45 -21.56 -17.31
CA GLN A 78 -9.88 -21.37 -17.05
C GLN A 78 -10.48 -22.53 -16.26
N SER A 79 -9.82 -23.69 -16.25
CA SER A 79 -10.24 -24.87 -15.47
C SER A 79 -9.88 -24.78 -13.98
N PHE A 80 -9.11 -23.76 -13.57
CA PHE A 80 -8.76 -23.60 -12.17
C PHE A 80 -9.97 -23.13 -11.36
N PHE A 81 -10.12 -23.72 -10.17
CA PHE A 81 -11.08 -23.25 -9.19
C PHE A 81 -10.80 -21.79 -8.80
N LEU A 82 -11.84 -21.12 -8.31
CA LEU A 82 -11.70 -19.79 -7.76
C LEU A 82 -10.72 -19.79 -6.56
N PRO A 83 -10.04 -18.68 -6.29
CA PRO A 83 -9.16 -18.57 -5.12
C PRO A 83 -9.90 -18.83 -3.81
N GLU A 84 -9.16 -19.22 -2.76
CA GLU A 84 -9.67 -19.36 -1.39
C GLU A 84 -10.45 -18.12 -0.92
N ASP A 85 -10.00 -16.93 -1.34
CA ASP A 85 -10.62 -15.64 -1.05
C ASP A 85 -12.09 -15.53 -1.50
N ASN A 86 -12.57 -16.42 -2.38
CA ASN A 86 -13.96 -16.48 -2.83
C ASN A 86 -14.89 -17.26 -1.90
N TYR A 87 -14.34 -18.00 -0.93
CA TYR A 87 -15.09 -18.87 -0.04
C TYR A 87 -14.97 -18.39 1.42
N ILE A 88 -15.98 -18.72 2.22
CA ILE A 88 -15.92 -18.57 3.67
C ILE A 88 -15.31 -19.86 4.21
N THR A 89 -14.11 -19.78 4.78
CA THR A 89 -13.31 -20.97 5.16
C THR A 89 -13.51 -21.41 6.62
N GLY A 90 -14.33 -20.68 7.39
CA GLY A 90 -14.68 -21.03 8.77
C GLY A 90 -15.69 -20.07 9.35
N ASP A 91 -15.94 -20.18 10.65
CA ASP A 91 -16.92 -19.35 11.35
C ASP A 91 -16.42 -17.91 11.49
N TRP A 92 -17.04 -17.00 10.75
CA TRP A 92 -16.69 -15.58 10.75
C TRP A 92 -17.81 -14.76 11.35
N THR A 93 -17.44 -13.79 12.21
CA THR A 93 -18.37 -12.72 12.61
C THR A 93 -18.69 -11.80 11.42
N GLY A 94 -17.71 -11.57 10.55
CA GLY A 94 -17.83 -10.75 9.35
C GLY A 94 -16.49 -10.24 8.84
N LYS A 95 -16.46 -9.70 7.63
CA LYS A 95 -15.28 -9.02 7.05
C LYS A 95 -15.62 -7.57 6.70
N PHE A 96 -14.72 -6.64 7.04
CA PHE A 96 -14.86 -5.23 6.66
C PHE A 96 -14.70 -5.02 5.15
N PHE A 97 -13.75 -5.73 4.55
CA PHE A 97 -13.46 -5.74 3.12
C PHE A 97 -12.93 -7.11 2.73
N VAL A 98 -13.14 -7.47 1.47
CA VAL A 98 -12.63 -8.69 0.85
C VAL A 98 -11.28 -8.46 0.17
N SER A 99 -10.58 -9.55 -0.14
CA SER A 99 -9.28 -9.52 -0.81
C SER A 99 -9.40 -8.96 -2.23
N LYS A 100 -8.37 -8.23 -2.69
CA LYS A 100 -8.30 -7.79 -4.10
C LYS A 100 -8.21 -8.95 -5.08
N ARG A 101 -7.74 -10.11 -4.64
CA ARG A 101 -7.59 -11.31 -5.49
C ARG A 101 -8.89 -12.10 -5.62
N GLN A 102 -9.93 -11.74 -4.86
CA GLN A 102 -11.25 -12.34 -5.04
C GLN A 102 -11.75 -12.06 -6.46
N VAL A 103 -12.26 -13.10 -7.12
CA VAL A 103 -12.87 -12.99 -8.44
C VAL A 103 -14.31 -12.54 -8.29
N TYR A 104 -14.71 -11.52 -9.02
CA TYR A 104 -16.08 -11.02 -9.03
C TYR A 104 -16.99 -12.04 -9.73
N THR A 105 -18.04 -12.50 -9.05
CA THR A 105 -18.97 -13.53 -9.54
C THR A 105 -20.35 -12.94 -9.83
N LEU A 106 -21.24 -13.73 -10.45
CA LEU A 106 -22.62 -13.32 -10.69
C LEU A 106 -23.34 -12.92 -9.39
N GLN A 107 -23.11 -13.65 -8.31
CA GLN A 107 -23.72 -13.37 -7.00
C GLN A 107 -23.28 -12.02 -6.44
N HIS A 108 -22.07 -11.55 -6.75
CA HIS A 108 -21.65 -10.20 -6.36
C HIS A 108 -22.45 -9.10 -7.07
N ALA A 109 -23.07 -9.41 -8.21
CA ALA A 109 -23.95 -8.49 -8.91
C ALA A 109 -25.43 -8.63 -8.51
N SER A 110 -25.87 -9.82 -8.12
CA SER A 110 -27.29 -10.14 -7.88
C SER A 110 -27.73 -10.13 -6.41
N SER A 111 -26.82 -10.28 -5.45
CA SER A 111 -27.18 -10.52 -4.04
C SER A 111 -27.46 -9.25 -3.23
N ASP A 112 -27.31 -8.06 -3.83
CA ASP A 112 -27.34 -6.75 -3.15
C ASP A 112 -26.41 -6.62 -1.92
N ALA A 113 -25.52 -7.58 -1.72
CA ALA A 113 -24.56 -7.59 -0.64
C ALA A 113 -23.45 -6.55 -0.86
N LYS A 114 -22.91 -6.02 0.23
CA LYS A 114 -21.82 -5.04 0.17
C LYS A 114 -20.50 -5.70 -0.22
N VAL A 115 -20.01 -5.36 -1.41
CA VAL A 115 -18.70 -5.80 -1.91
C VAL A 115 -17.69 -4.65 -1.77
N ARG A 116 -16.81 -4.76 -0.77
CA ARG A 116 -15.84 -3.74 -0.38
C ARG A 116 -14.41 -4.22 -0.54
N VAL A 117 -13.55 -3.39 -1.11
CA VAL A 117 -12.14 -3.71 -1.32
C VAL A 117 -11.25 -2.63 -0.74
N LYS A 118 -10.24 -3.01 0.06
CA LYS A 118 -9.28 -2.05 0.62
C LYS A 118 -8.50 -1.33 -0.48
N SER A 119 -8.69 -0.04 -0.65
CA SER A 119 -7.98 0.76 -1.64
C SER A 119 -7.72 2.16 -1.11
N PHE A 120 -6.54 2.72 -1.36
CA PHE A 120 -6.23 4.07 -0.89
C PHE A 120 -7.19 5.09 -1.52
N PRO A 121 -7.78 6.02 -0.75
CA PRO A 121 -7.45 6.38 0.64
C PRO A 121 -8.02 5.46 1.73
N SER A 122 -9.13 4.76 1.49
CA SER A 122 -9.80 3.91 2.48
C SER A 122 -10.28 2.59 1.87
N VAL A 123 -11.44 2.62 1.21
CA VAL A 123 -12.12 1.46 0.62
C VAL A 123 -12.74 1.87 -0.71
N PHE A 124 -12.74 0.96 -1.67
CA PHE A 124 -13.52 1.05 -2.90
C PHE A 124 -14.71 0.09 -2.79
N GLU A 125 -15.91 0.59 -3.07
CA GLU A 125 -17.14 -0.19 -3.03
C GLU A 125 -17.71 -0.40 -4.44
N PHE A 126 -18.13 -1.62 -4.75
CA PHE A 126 -18.83 -1.92 -6.00
C PHE A 126 -20.33 -1.62 -5.85
N ASN A 127 -20.68 -0.33 -5.80
CA ASN A 127 -22.06 0.12 -5.58
C ASN A 127 -22.95 0.04 -6.85
N LYS A 128 -22.33 -0.04 -8.04
CA LYS A 128 -23.03 -0.22 -9.32
C LYS A 128 -22.67 -1.59 -9.89
N PRO A 129 -23.44 -2.65 -9.54
CA PRO A 129 -23.14 -4.00 -10.02
C PRO A 129 -23.27 -4.09 -11.54
N SER A 130 -22.39 -4.86 -12.16
CA SER A 130 -22.37 -5.03 -13.62
C SER A 130 -21.87 -6.42 -13.99
N ARG A 131 -22.54 -7.04 -14.97
CA ARG A 131 -22.14 -8.35 -15.52
C ARG A 131 -20.78 -8.31 -16.22
N TRP A 132 -20.34 -7.15 -16.68
CA TRP A 132 -19.03 -6.96 -17.30
C TRP A 132 -17.84 -7.21 -16.35
N ASN A 133 -18.10 -7.20 -15.04
CA ASN A 133 -17.08 -7.47 -14.03
C ASN A 133 -16.87 -8.97 -13.76
N ILE A 134 -17.82 -9.82 -14.17
CA ILE A 134 -17.84 -11.24 -13.81
C ILE A 134 -16.63 -11.98 -14.38
N GLY A 135 -16.01 -12.83 -13.56
CA GLY A 135 -14.85 -13.65 -13.93
C GLY A 135 -13.51 -12.92 -13.85
N LYS A 136 -13.50 -11.65 -13.43
CA LYS A 136 -12.28 -10.85 -13.24
C LYS A 136 -11.97 -10.67 -11.75
N GLU A 137 -10.68 -10.74 -11.39
CA GLU A 137 -10.24 -10.37 -10.05
C GLU A 137 -10.53 -8.89 -9.78
N MET A 138 -10.98 -8.56 -8.56
CA MET A 138 -11.26 -7.18 -8.16
C MET A 138 -10.02 -6.27 -8.30
N ASN A 139 -8.81 -6.82 -8.23
CA ASN A 139 -7.54 -6.14 -8.49
C ASN A 139 -7.49 -5.49 -9.90
N THR A 140 -8.13 -6.12 -10.89
CA THR A 140 -8.23 -5.63 -12.27
C THR A 140 -9.38 -4.66 -12.49
N LEU A 141 -10.29 -4.54 -11.51
CA LEU A 141 -11.46 -3.66 -11.55
C LEU A 141 -11.26 -2.38 -10.73
N THR A 142 -10.32 -2.38 -9.77
CA THR A 142 -9.99 -1.19 -8.96
C THR A 142 -8.74 -0.49 -9.50
N LYS A 143 -8.88 0.78 -9.94
CA LYS A 143 -7.75 1.58 -10.44
C LYS A 143 -6.72 1.82 -9.33
N PRO A 144 -5.48 1.29 -9.41
CA PRO A 144 -4.51 1.37 -8.31
C PRO A 144 -3.88 2.77 -8.15
N ARG A 145 -3.81 3.55 -9.24
CA ARG A 145 -3.37 4.94 -9.26
C ARG A 145 -4.42 5.74 -10.01
N MET A 146 -5.22 6.50 -9.27
CA MET A 146 -6.22 7.40 -9.83
C MET A 146 -5.55 8.59 -10.54
N ASP A 147 -6.24 9.14 -11.53
CA ASP A 147 -5.83 10.39 -12.19
C ASP A 147 -6.21 11.61 -11.32
N LEU A 148 -7.24 11.44 -10.48
CA LEU A 148 -7.62 12.40 -9.45
C LEU A 148 -6.54 12.44 -8.35
N ILE A 149 -6.07 13.65 -8.05
CA ILE A 149 -5.04 13.92 -7.05
C ILE A 149 -5.64 14.88 -6.02
N ASP A 150 -5.52 14.52 -4.74
CA ASP A 150 -5.89 15.39 -3.63
C ASP A 150 -4.77 16.39 -3.34
N ASP A 151 -5.07 17.66 -3.55
CA ASP A 151 -4.18 18.78 -3.31
C ASP A 151 -3.84 19.00 -1.84
N GLN A 152 -4.75 18.66 -0.93
CA GLN A 152 -4.56 18.82 0.51
C GLN A 152 -3.54 17.82 1.06
N MET A 153 -3.36 16.68 0.38
CA MET A 153 -2.32 15.71 0.71
C MET A 153 -0.93 16.09 0.19
N LEU A 154 -0.83 17.14 -0.64
CA LEU A 154 0.43 17.60 -1.21
C LEU A 154 0.98 18.77 -0.41
N THR A 155 2.27 18.70 -0.09
CA THR A 155 3.01 19.90 0.34
C THR A 155 3.06 20.92 -0.81
N LYS A 156 3.13 22.22 -0.51
CA LYS A 156 3.25 23.28 -1.55
C LYS A 156 4.36 23.00 -2.57
N LYS A 157 5.49 22.45 -2.11
CA LYS A 157 6.59 22.02 -2.97
C LYS A 157 6.19 20.89 -3.93
N GLN A 158 5.53 19.85 -3.41
CA GLN A 158 5.06 18.75 -4.25
C GLN A 158 4.02 19.25 -5.27
N ARG A 159 3.10 20.12 -4.87
CA ARG A 159 2.13 20.73 -5.79
C ARG A 159 2.84 21.37 -7.00
N LEU A 160 3.88 22.18 -6.76
CA LEU A 160 4.67 22.79 -7.84
C LEU A 160 5.34 21.74 -8.74
N ASP A 161 5.89 20.66 -8.18
CA ASP A 161 6.47 19.57 -8.96
C ASP A 161 5.42 18.89 -9.87
N TYR A 162 4.18 18.75 -9.39
CA TYR A 162 3.09 18.17 -10.17
C TYR A 162 2.54 19.12 -11.24
N ILE A 163 2.48 20.43 -10.97
CA ILE A 163 2.14 21.46 -11.97
C ILE A 163 3.20 21.46 -13.07
N LYS A 164 4.48 21.40 -12.72
CA LYS A 164 5.59 21.30 -13.69
C LYS A 164 5.50 20.04 -14.55
N ALA A 165 4.96 18.94 -13.99
CA ALA A 165 4.71 17.70 -14.72
C ALA A 165 3.42 17.72 -15.57
N GLY A 166 2.66 18.82 -15.57
CA GLY A 166 1.39 18.95 -16.31
C GLY A 166 0.25 18.09 -15.76
N LEU A 167 0.33 17.67 -14.49
CA LEU A 167 -0.68 16.80 -13.86
C LEU A 167 -1.76 17.57 -13.12
N LEU A 168 -1.46 18.80 -12.70
CA LEU A 168 -2.35 19.65 -11.92
C LEU A 168 -2.46 21.03 -12.59
N PRO A 169 -3.68 21.62 -12.63
CA PRO A 169 -3.84 22.99 -13.09
C PRO A 169 -3.18 23.96 -12.11
N LYS A 170 -2.71 25.09 -12.65
CA LYS A 170 -2.06 26.15 -11.86
C LYS A 170 -3.09 26.99 -11.13
#